data_AF-A0AAJ4XBC9-F1
#
_entry.id   AF-A0AAJ4XBC9-F1
#
_cell.length_a   1.000
_cell.length_b   1.000
_cell.length_c   1.000
_cell.angle_alpha   90.00
_cell.angle_beta   90.00
_cell.angle_gamma   90.00
#
_symmetry.space_group_name_H-M   'P 1'
#
loop_
_entity.id
_entity.type
_entity.pdbx_description
1 polymer ?
#
loop_
_entity_poly.entity_id
_entity_poly.type
_entity_poly.pdbx_seq_one_letter_code
_entity_poly.pdbx_strand_id
1 'polypeptide(L)'
;MKKLMLLGISSILFWSCHQNSEHAHNHDAESHAEHQHNHAEGQLELNNGKKWTMNEEMKPFVLKGVDLLQVYSQEKQTDNVRLAKELKEQNDQLIKSCTMDGKGHDELHKWLHPHMELVNELEAEKNPEKAIAIVAKLHDSYMEFSKYFN
;
A
#
# COMPACT_ATOMS: atom_id res chain seq x y z
N MET A 1 -26.26 48.56 -20.98
CA MET A 1 -25.32 47.44 -21.13
C MET A 1 -24.04 47.95 -21.79
N LYS A 2 -22.95 48.07 -21.01
CA LYS A 2 -21.53 48.02 -21.41
C LYS A 2 -20.72 48.52 -20.22
N LYS A 3 -20.25 47.58 -19.40
CA LYS A 3 -19.23 47.86 -18.38
C LYS A 3 -17.88 47.81 -19.09
N LEU A 4 -17.20 48.95 -19.08
CA LEU A 4 -15.84 49.11 -19.58
C LEU A 4 -14.87 48.63 -18.48
N MET A 5 -13.95 47.75 -18.86
CA MET A 5 -12.83 47.31 -18.03
C MET A 5 -11.82 48.45 -17.83
N LEU A 6 -11.29 48.59 -16.62
CA LEU A 6 -10.02 49.28 -16.36
C LEU A 6 -9.32 48.63 -15.16
N LEU A 7 -8.16 48.03 -15.46
CA LEU A 7 -7.20 47.42 -14.54
C LEU A 7 -6.55 48.48 -13.64
N GLY A 8 -6.52 48.21 -12.33
CA GLY A 8 -5.74 48.93 -11.35
C GLY A 8 -4.72 47.99 -10.68
N ILE A 9 -3.45 48.27 -10.96
CA ILE A 9 -2.25 47.57 -10.51
C ILE A 9 -2.16 47.59 -8.97
N SER A 10 -2.02 46.43 -8.34
CA SER A 10 -1.60 46.33 -6.93
C SER A 10 -0.28 45.57 -6.86
N SER A 11 0.80 46.34 -6.85
CA SER A 11 2.14 45.88 -6.50
C SER A 11 2.33 46.11 -5.01
N ILE A 12 2.29 45.05 -4.21
CA ILE A 12 2.73 45.08 -2.82
C ILE A 12 3.95 44.17 -2.75
N LEU A 13 5.13 44.81 -2.76
CA LEU A 13 6.41 44.20 -2.41
C LEU A 13 6.73 44.57 -0.96
N PHE A 14 6.53 43.62 -0.04
CA PHE A 14 7.15 43.54 1.29
C PHE A 14 7.32 42.03 1.55
N TRP A 15 8.42 41.48 2.06
CA TRP A 15 9.42 42.00 2.95
C TRP A 15 10.73 41.21 2.79
N SER A 16 11.83 41.91 3.03
CA SER A 16 13.18 41.39 3.24
C SER A 16 13.23 40.40 4.42
N CYS A 17 14.01 39.32 4.27
CA CYS A 17 14.72 38.71 5.39
C CYS A 17 16.14 38.32 4.97
N HIS A 18 17.03 38.57 5.92
CA HIS A 18 18.47 38.72 5.87
C HIS A 18 19.23 37.38 6.06
N GLN A 19 20.49 37.40 5.63
CA GLN A 19 21.44 36.29 5.46
C GLN A 19 21.94 35.62 6.76
N ASN A 20 22.25 34.33 6.62
CA ASN A 20 23.32 33.52 7.24
C ASN A 20 23.12 32.86 8.61
N SER A 21 23.11 31.53 8.61
CA SER A 21 23.96 30.72 9.48
C SER A 21 24.21 29.34 8.86
N GLU A 22 25.48 28.93 8.82
CA GLU A 22 25.87 27.53 8.65
C GLU A 22 25.40 26.74 9.89
N HIS A 23 24.79 25.58 9.66
CA HIS A 23 24.89 24.48 10.59
C HIS A 23 24.91 23.17 9.81
N ALA A 24 26.06 22.52 9.82
CA ALA A 24 26.19 21.13 9.44
C ALA A 24 25.33 20.28 10.39
N HIS A 25 24.42 19.49 9.83
CA HIS A 25 23.95 18.26 10.44
C HIS A 25 23.69 17.25 9.33
N ASN A 26 24.47 16.16 9.38
CA ASN A 26 24.22 14.94 8.66
C ASN A 26 22.79 14.48 8.91
N HIS A 27 22.06 14.18 7.86
CA HIS A 27 20.98 13.21 7.91
C HIS A 27 20.90 12.60 6.52
N ASP A 28 21.29 11.32 6.43
CA ASP A 28 20.88 10.44 5.35
C ASP A 28 19.36 10.42 5.34
N ALA A 29 18.79 11.30 4.52
CA ALA A 29 17.41 11.24 4.12
C ALA A 29 17.38 10.39 2.87
N GLU A 30 17.14 9.09 3.04
CA GLU A 30 16.51 8.31 2.00
C GLU A 30 15.23 9.05 1.60
N SER A 31 15.33 9.77 0.49
CA SER A 31 14.21 10.25 -0.29
C SER A 31 13.45 9.04 -0.80
N HIS A 32 12.63 8.42 0.05
CA HIS A 32 11.41 7.80 -0.43
C HIS A 32 10.57 8.97 -0.96
N ALA A 33 10.69 9.21 -2.26
CA ALA A 33 9.77 10.06 -2.98
C ALA A 33 8.37 9.67 -2.54
N GLU A 34 7.58 10.64 -2.08
CA GLU A 34 6.16 10.48 -1.86
C GLU A 34 5.53 10.07 -3.19
N HIS A 35 5.44 8.75 -3.40
CA HIS A 35 4.60 8.23 -4.44
C HIS A 35 3.16 8.54 -4.04
N GLN A 36 2.62 9.64 -4.57
CA GLN A 36 1.19 9.92 -4.56
C GLN A 36 0.46 8.87 -5.42
N HIS A 37 0.36 7.64 -4.91
CA HIS A 37 -0.47 6.59 -5.50
C HIS A 37 -1.92 6.86 -5.11
N ASN A 38 -2.59 7.72 -5.87
CA ASN A 38 -4.04 7.88 -5.85
C ASN A 38 -4.77 6.67 -6.50
N HIS A 39 -4.15 5.48 -6.45
CA HIS A 39 -4.55 4.26 -7.18
C HIS A 39 -5.19 3.19 -6.28
N ALA A 40 -5.49 3.52 -5.02
CA ALA A 40 -6.20 2.62 -4.10
C ALA A 40 -7.68 2.41 -4.45
N GLU A 41 -8.22 3.15 -5.43
CA GLU A 41 -9.64 3.11 -5.76
C GLU A 41 -9.89 2.38 -7.09
N GLY A 42 -10.40 1.15 -7.00
CA GLY A 42 -10.90 0.44 -8.17
C GLY A 42 -11.08 -1.06 -7.95
N GLN A 43 -12.03 -1.65 -8.65
CA GLN A 43 -12.11 -3.10 -8.77
C GLN A 43 -10.94 -3.63 -9.61
N LEU A 44 -10.49 -4.84 -9.29
CA LEU A 44 -9.46 -5.52 -10.07
C LEU A 44 -10.00 -5.88 -11.46
N GLU A 45 -9.15 -5.68 -12.47
CA GLU A 45 -9.42 -6.00 -13.86
C GLU A 45 -8.52 -7.12 -14.38
N LEU A 46 -9.03 -7.95 -15.29
CA LEU A 46 -8.23 -8.94 -16.01
C LEU A 46 -7.49 -8.28 -17.18
N ASN A 47 -6.29 -8.76 -17.49
CA ASN A 47 -5.56 -8.43 -18.71
C ASN A 47 -6.26 -9.04 -19.94
N ASN A 48 -7.23 -8.33 -20.50
CA ASN A 48 -8.00 -8.78 -21.67
C ASN A 48 -8.57 -10.20 -21.48
N GLY A 49 -9.16 -10.44 -20.31
CA GLY A 49 -9.71 -11.75 -19.92
C GLY A 49 -8.69 -12.78 -19.43
N LYS A 50 -7.40 -12.41 -19.32
CA LYS A 50 -6.35 -13.24 -18.74
C LYS A 50 -5.87 -12.66 -17.41
N LYS A 51 -5.30 -13.51 -16.56
CA LYS A 51 -4.62 -13.07 -15.35
C LYS A 51 -3.33 -12.33 -15.67
N TRP A 52 -2.93 -11.43 -14.79
CA TRP A 52 -1.63 -10.76 -14.80
C TRP A 52 -0.54 -11.75 -14.39
N THR A 53 0.57 -11.72 -15.12
CA THR A 53 1.77 -12.49 -14.75
C THR A 53 2.57 -11.68 -13.76
N MET A 54 2.85 -12.25 -12.60
CA MET A 54 3.77 -11.66 -11.65
C MET A 54 5.21 -12.06 -11.92
N ASN A 55 6.14 -11.24 -11.43
CA ASN A 55 7.54 -11.63 -11.37
C ASN A 55 7.70 -12.89 -10.52
N GLU A 56 8.53 -13.83 -10.98
CA GLU A 56 8.80 -15.07 -10.23
C GLU A 56 9.37 -14.80 -8.83
N GLU A 57 10.14 -13.72 -8.66
CA GLU A 57 10.73 -13.31 -7.39
C GLU A 57 9.71 -12.89 -6.33
N MET A 58 8.51 -12.47 -6.77
CA MET A 58 7.45 -11.99 -5.87
C MET A 58 6.58 -13.14 -5.33
N LYS A 59 6.43 -14.21 -6.12
CA LYS A 59 5.51 -15.31 -5.81
C LYS A 59 5.76 -15.98 -4.45
N PRO A 60 7.01 -16.22 -4.01
CA PRO A 60 7.26 -16.84 -2.72
C PRO A 60 6.65 -16.10 -1.54
N PHE A 61 6.59 -14.76 -1.58
CA PHE A 61 6.06 -13.96 -0.47
C PHE A 61 4.54 -14.02 -0.38
N VAL A 62 3.84 -14.02 -1.53
CA VAL A 62 2.39 -14.25 -1.56
C VAL A 62 2.05 -15.65 -1.06
N LEU A 63 2.75 -16.67 -1.56
CA LEU A 63 2.54 -18.05 -1.15
C LEU A 63 2.83 -18.25 0.33
N LYS A 64 3.85 -17.58 0.86
CA LYS A 64 4.15 -17.62 2.29
C LYS A 64 3.05 -16.97 3.12
N GLY A 65 2.46 -15.86 2.65
CA GLY A 65 1.30 -15.25 3.30
C GLY A 65 0.08 -16.19 3.40
N VAL A 66 -0.21 -16.93 2.31
CA VAL A 66 -1.27 -17.97 2.32
C VAL A 66 -0.95 -19.09 3.32
N ASP A 67 0.30 -19.56 3.35
CA ASP A 67 0.77 -20.58 4.28
C ASP A 67 0.66 -20.12 5.75
N LEU A 68 0.99 -18.87 6.05
CA LEU A 68 0.87 -18.30 7.39
C LEU A 68 -0.59 -18.33 7.90
N LEU A 69 -1.55 -17.97 7.05
CA LEU A 69 -2.98 -18.09 7.40
C LEU A 69 -3.40 -19.55 7.65
N GLN A 70 -2.88 -20.48 6.85
CA GLN A 70 -3.16 -21.90 7.01
C GLN A 70 -2.59 -22.45 8.32
N VAL A 71 -1.35 -22.11 8.67
CA VAL A 71 -0.69 -22.49 9.93
C VAL A 71 -1.43 -21.89 11.12
N TYR A 72 -1.76 -20.59 11.06
CA TYR A 72 -2.50 -19.92 12.11
C TYR A 72 -3.87 -20.59 12.40
N SER A 73 -4.56 -21.04 11.34
CA SER A 73 -5.81 -21.80 11.46
C SER A 73 -5.60 -23.17 12.16
N GLN A 74 -4.47 -23.84 11.91
CA GLN A 74 -4.10 -25.09 12.58
C GLN A 74 -3.68 -24.88 14.06
N GLU A 75 -3.11 -23.71 14.38
CA GLU A 75 -2.68 -23.33 15.73
C GLU A 75 -3.81 -22.74 16.60
N LYS A 76 -5.07 -22.99 16.24
CA LYS A 76 -6.28 -22.54 16.99
C LYS A 76 -6.52 -21.02 17.00
N GLN A 77 -5.87 -20.27 16.12
CA GLN A 77 -6.19 -18.86 15.88
C GLN A 77 -6.04 -17.94 17.11
N THR A 78 -4.96 -18.11 17.88
CA THR A 78 -4.82 -17.41 19.17
C THR A 78 -3.85 -16.22 19.17
N ASP A 79 -2.88 -16.18 18.24
CA ASP A 79 -1.83 -15.14 18.22
C ASP A 79 -1.93 -14.24 16.98
N ASN A 80 -2.90 -13.32 17.03
CA ASN A 80 -3.19 -12.37 15.93
C ASN A 80 -2.02 -11.44 15.64
N VAL A 81 -1.34 -10.98 16.70
CA VAL A 81 -0.24 -10.02 16.60
C VAL A 81 0.95 -10.65 15.90
N ARG A 82 1.27 -11.91 16.23
CA ARG A 82 2.31 -12.66 15.51
C ARG A 82 1.94 -12.84 14.04
N LEU A 83 0.73 -13.32 13.74
CA LEU A 83 0.28 -13.50 12.35
C LEU A 83 0.37 -12.18 11.56
N ALA A 84 -0.12 -11.08 12.12
CA ALA A 84 -0.09 -9.78 11.45
C ALA A 84 1.34 -9.31 11.14
N LYS A 85 2.28 -9.50 12.07
CA LYS A 85 3.70 -9.17 11.86
C LYS A 85 4.33 -10.02 10.76
N GLU A 86 4.10 -11.33 10.79
CA GLU A 86 4.63 -12.26 9.78
C GLU A 86 4.06 -11.94 8.38
N LEU A 87 2.77 -11.59 8.29
CA LEU A 87 2.13 -11.13 7.04
C LEU A 87 2.69 -9.79 6.57
N LYS A 88 2.89 -8.83 7.49
CA LYS A 88 3.49 -7.54 7.17
C LYS A 88 4.90 -7.71 6.61
N GLU A 89 5.71 -8.60 7.19
CA GLU A 89 7.02 -8.94 6.65
C GLU A 89 6.94 -9.48 5.22
N GLN A 90 5.96 -10.35 4.92
CA GLN A 90 5.78 -10.85 3.55
C GLN A 90 5.36 -9.73 2.60
N ASN A 91 4.48 -8.81 3.02
CA ASN A 91 4.09 -7.65 2.22
C ASN A 91 5.29 -6.72 1.94
N ASP A 92 6.12 -6.48 2.95
CA ASP A 92 7.34 -5.66 2.81
C ASP A 92 8.32 -6.31 1.82
N GLN A 93 8.49 -7.63 1.85
CA GLN A 93 9.32 -8.35 0.88
C GLN A 93 8.72 -8.35 -0.53
N LEU A 94 7.41 -8.55 -0.64
CA LEU A 94 6.68 -8.48 -1.90
C LEU A 94 6.92 -7.13 -2.61
N ILE A 95 6.80 -6.03 -1.86
CA ILE A 95 7.02 -4.67 -2.37
C ILE A 95 8.48 -4.51 -2.82
N LYS A 96 9.44 -4.93 -1.99
CA LYS A 96 10.88 -4.82 -2.30
C LYS A 96 11.30 -5.63 -3.52
N SER A 97 10.63 -6.75 -3.79
CA SER A 97 10.87 -7.61 -4.95
C SER A 97 10.04 -7.22 -6.19
N CYS A 98 9.24 -6.16 -6.11
CA CYS A 98 8.44 -5.72 -7.24
C CYS A 98 9.32 -5.04 -8.31
N THR A 99 9.34 -5.62 -9.50
CA THR A 99 9.91 -5.00 -10.71
C THR A 99 8.87 -4.87 -11.82
N MET A 100 7.59 -5.09 -11.49
CA MET A 100 6.47 -4.93 -12.41
C MET A 100 6.26 -3.45 -12.72
N ASP A 101 5.83 -3.15 -13.94
CA ASP A 101 5.42 -1.81 -14.37
C ASP A 101 4.08 -1.85 -15.13
N GLY A 102 3.58 -0.66 -15.45
CA GLY A 102 2.34 -0.48 -16.20
C GLY A 102 1.10 -1.05 -15.50
N LYS A 103 0.11 -1.47 -16.29
CA LYS A 103 -1.20 -1.86 -15.76
C LYS A 103 -1.17 -3.02 -14.78
N GLY A 104 -0.30 -4.02 -14.98
CA GLY A 104 -0.22 -5.15 -14.05
C GLY A 104 0.28 -4.73 -12.67
N HIS A 105 1.18 -3.75 -12.62
CA HIS A 105 1.61 -3.12 -11.37
C HIS A 105 0.47 -2.33 -10.73
N ASP A 106 -0.27 -1.53 -11.51
CA ASP A 106 -1.42 -0.76 -10.98
C ASP A 106 -2.50 -1.68 -10.40
N GLU A 107 -2.81 -2.79 -11.07
CA GLU A 107 -3.74 -3.80 -10.54
C GLU A 107 -3.21 -4.46 -9.27
N LEU A 108 -1.89 -4.71 -9.18
CA LEU A 108 -1.31 -5.25 -7.95
C LEU A 108 -1.48 -4.26 -6.78
N HIS A 109 -1.32 -2.95 -7.04
CA HIS A 109 -1.54 -1.91 -6.03
C HIS A 109 -3.00 -1.86 -5.54
N LYS A 110 -3.98 -1.99 -6.45
CA LYS A 110 -5.41 -2.06 -6.07
C LYS A 110 -5.71 -3.21 -5.12
N TRP A 111 -5.03 -4.35 -5.27
CA TRP A 111 -5.17 -5.47 -4.33
C TRP A 111 -4.37 -5.25 -3.04
N LEU A 112 -3.09 -4.88 -3.17
CA LEU A 112 -2.15 -4.89 -2.05
C LEU A 112 -2.48 -3.82 -1.01
N HIS A 113 -3.01 -2.67 -1.43
CA HIS A 113 -3.35 -1.59 -0.52
C HIS A 113 -4.40 -1.98 0.53
N PRO A 114 -5.65 -2.39 0.16
CA PRO A 114 -6.64 -2.84 1.14
C PRO A 114 -6.21 -4.12 1.85
N HIS A 115 -5.41 -4.99 1.22
CA HIS A 115 -4.83 -6.16 1.88
C HIS A 115 -3.94 -5.75 3.07
N MET A 116 -3.06 -4.76 2.88
CA MET A 116 -2.19 -4.24 3.95
C MET A 116 -3.00 -3.54 5.05
N GLU A 117 -4.10 -2.87 4.72
CA GLU A 117 -5.00 -2.30 5.73
C GLU A 117 -5.58 -3.39 6.64
N LEU A 118 -6.03 -4.53 6.07
CA LEU A 118 -6.49 -5.68 6.85
C LEU A 118 -5.40 -6.24 7.78
N VAL A 119 -4.14 -6.28 7.32
CA VAL A 119 -3.00 -6.71 8.16
C VAL A 119 -2.79 -5.75 9.33
N ASN A 120 -2.84 -4.44 9.08
CA ASN A 120 -2.71 -3.42 10.13
C ASN A 120 -3.88 -3.47 11.13
N GLU A 121 -5.11 -3.68 10.63
CA GLU A 121 -6.30 -3.89 11.48
C GLU A 121 -6.13 -5.12 12.37
N LEU A 122 -5.62 -6.23 11.83
CA LEU A 122 -5.37 -7.45 12.59
C LEU A 122 -4.35 -7.23 13.72
N GLU A 123 -3.28 -6.48 13.47
CA GLU A 123 -2.26 -6.18 14.48
C GLU A 123 -2.82 -5.35 15.64
N ALA A 124 -3.72 -4.42 15.34
CA ALA A 124 -4.30 -3.51 16.33
C ALA A 124 -5.51 -4.10 17.08
N GLU A 125 -6.16 -5.15 16.56
CA GLU A 125 -7.39 -5.71 17.11
C GLU A 125 -7.14 -6.54 18.39
N LYS A 126 -7.93 -6.25 19.42
CA LYS A 126 -7.85 -6.89 20.74
C LYS A 126 -9.02 -7.82 21.02
N ASN A 127 -10.11 -7.69 20.28
CA ASN A 127 -11.27 -8.54 20.37
C ASN A 127 -11.06 -9.81 19.51
N PRO A 128 -11.07 -11.01 20.11
CA PRO A 128 -10.83 -12.26 19.38
C PRO A 128 -11.84 -12.55 18.26
N GLU A 129 -13.12 -12.23 18.46
CA GLU A 129 -14.16 -12.48 17.44
C GLU A 129 -13.98 -11.58 16.22
N LYS A 130 -13.63 -10.30 16.45
CA LYS A 130 -13.30 -9.37 15.36
C LYS A 130 -12.03 -9.77 14.63
N ALA A 131 -11.01 -10.23 15.35
CA ALA A 131 -9.78 -10.71 14.73
C ALA A 131 -10.03 -11.90 13.80
N ILE A 132 -10.87 -12.86 14.21
CA ILE A 132 -11.28 -13.98 13.35
C ILE A 132 -11.97 -13.47 12.07
N ALA A 133 -12.83 -12.46 12.18
CA ALA A 133 -13.46 -11.86 11.01
C ALA A 133 -12.46 -11.15 10.07
N ILE A 134 -11.43 -10.49 10.61
CA ILE A 134 -10.35 -9.90 9.81
C ILE A 134 -9.52 -10.98 9.11
N VAL A 135 -9.20 -12.08 9.80
CA VAL A 135 -8.50 -13.24 9.22
C VAL A 135 -9.30 -13.86 8.07
N ALA A 136 -10.63 -13.95 8.20
CA ALA A 136 -11.48 -14.39 7.10
C ALA A 136 -11.39 -13.45 5.88
N LYS A 137 -11.39 -12.13 6.09
CA LYS A 137 -11.19 -11.16 5.00
C LYS A 137 -9.79 -11.27 4.36
N LEU A 138 -8.75 -11.59 5.13
CA LEU A 138 -7.41 -11.84 4.59
C LEU A 138 -7.39 -13.10 3.70
N HIS A 139 -8.10 -14.16 4.09
CA HIS A 139 -8.31 -15.31 3.21
C HIS A 139 -9.03 -14.92 1.91
N ASP A 140 -10.11 -14.15 2.01
CA ASP A 140 -10.87 -13.67 0.85
C ASP A 140 -10.00 -12.81 -0.07
N SER A 141 -9.14 -11.96 0.51
CA SER A 141 -8.18 -11.13 -0.23
C SER A 141 -7.19 -11.97 -1.03
N TYR A 142 -6.62 -13.05 -0.48
CA TYR A 142 -5.76 -13.96 -1.25
C TYR A 142 -6.53 -14.76 -2.31
N MET A 143 -7.78 -15.15 -2.02
CA MET A 143 -8.63 -15.79 -3.01
C MET A 143 -8.94 -14.84 -4.17
N GLU A 144 -9.21 -13.57 -3.89
CA GLU A 144 -9.40 -12.54 -4.90
C GLU A 144 -8.14 -12.37 -5.74
N PHE A 145 -6.97 -12.18 -5.12
CA PHE A 145 -5.69 -12.14 -5.81
C PHE A 145 -5.51 -13.32 -6.79
N SER A 146 -5.82 -14.54 -6.35
CA SER A 146 -5.66 -15.74 -7.17
C SER A 146 -6.54 -15.75 -8.43
N LYS A 147 -7.63 -14.97 -8.47
CA LYS A 147 -8.48 -14.82 -9.66
C LYS A 147 -7.84 -13.92 -10.72
N TYR A 148 -6.98 -12.99 -10.32
CA TYR A 148 -6.43 -11.95 -11.18
C TYR A 148 -4.93 -12.13 -11.50
N PHE A 149 -4.18 -12.85 -10.67
CA PHE A 149 -2.73 -13.02 -10.83
C PHE A 149 -2.33 -14.50 -10.96
N ASN A 150 -1.23 -14.74 -11.68
CA ASN A 150 -0.55 -16.03 -11.87
C ASN A 150 0.92 -15.95 -11.43
#